data_AF-A0A2V1CXF4-F1
#
_entry.id   AF-A0A2V1CXF4-F1
#
_cell.length_a   1.000
_cell.length_b   1.000
_cell.length_c   1.000
_cell.angle_alpha   90.00
_cell.angle_beta   90.00
_cell.angle_gamma   90.00
#
_symmetry.space_group_name_H-M   'P 1'
#
loop_
_entity.id
_entity.type
_entity.pdbx_description
1 polymer ?
#
loop_
_entity_poly.entity_id
_entity_poly.type
_entity_poly.pdbx_seq_one_letter_code
_entity_poly.pdbx_strand_id
1 'polypeptide(L)'
;SPSTAQEGFSNLVNGAEEMLHENVLIKARVRELEEQLAVMTKRKLRKRKQIQHGDTLEYGPTASRVAAGASVAAHPSKKSRGVGGRGAQSNLQRCGNCGKTGHNARTCQ
;
A
#
# COMPACT_ATOMS: atom_id res chain seq x y z
N SER A 1 -0.99 -60.86 19.61
CA SER A 1 0.27 -61.61 19.47
C SER A 1 1.43 -60.65 19.47
N PRO A 2 2.68 -61.07 19.77
CA PRO A 2 3.84 -60.17 19.74
C PRO A 2 3.98 -59.43 18.39
N SER A 3 3.60 -60.06 17.28
CA SER A 3 3.60 -59.45 15.93
C SER A 3 2.66 -58.24 15.79
N THR A 4 1.44 -58.32 16.32
CA THR A 4 0.45 -57.23 16.21
C THR A 4 0.85 -55.99 17.01
N ALA A 5 1.56 -56.20 18.14
CA ALA A 5 2.09 -55.10 18.93
C ALA A 5 3.26 -54.39 18.22
N GLN A 6 4.13 -55.15 17.57
CA GLN A 6 5.25 -54.61 16.78
C GLN A 6 4.75 -53.77 15.59
N GLU A 7 3.75 -54.28 14.87
CA GLU A 7 3.13 -53.57 13.75
C GLU A 7 2.47 -52.25 14.18
N GLY A 8 1.75 -52.26 15.31
CA GLY A 8 1.18 -51.03 15.88
C GLY A 8 2.24 -49.98 16.23
N PHE A 9 3.39 -50.41 16.75
CA PHE A 9 4.51 -49.50 17.03
C PHE A 9 5.12 -48.92 15.75
N SER A 10 5.32 -49.74 14.72
CA SER A 10 5.81 -49.26 13.41
C SER A 10 4.86 -48.23 12.79
N ASN A 11 3.55 -48.45 12.86
CA ASN A 11 2.56 -47.49 12.37
C ASN A 11 2.60 -46.17 13.14
N LEU A 12 2.82 -46.21 14.45
CA LEU A 12 2.98 -45.01 15.27
C LEU A 12 4.22 -44.20 14.87
N VAL A 13 5.35 -44.86 14.64
CA VAL A 13 6.59 -44.21 14.18
C VAL A 13 6.36 -43.55 12.82
N ASN A 14 5.78 -44.26 11.86
CA ASN A 14 5.49 -43.72 10.53
C ASN A 14 4.57 -42.49 10.61
N GLY A 15 3.51 -42.55 11.42
CA GLY A 15 2.62 -41.41 11.63
C GLY A 15 3.34 -40.22 12.27
N ALA A 16 4.24 -40.46 13.23
CA ALA A 16 5.03 -39.40 13.84
C ALA A 16 6.00 -38.75 12.85
N GLU A 17 6.59 -39.53 11.94
CA GLU A 17 7.43 -39.03 10.86
C GLU A 17 6.64 -38.15 9.89
N GLU A 18 5.47 -38.59 9.43
CA GLU A 18 4.59 -37.80 8.56
C GLU A 18 4.21 -36.46 9.21
N MET A 19 3.77 -36.49 10.47
CA MET A 19 3.45 -35.29 11.24
C MET A 19 4.65 -34.35 11.36
N LEU A 20 5.87 -34.87 11.49
CA LEU A 20 7.07 -34.04 11.57
C LEU A 20 7.34 -33.32 10.24
N HIS A 21 7.20 -34.01 9.11
CA HIS A 21 7.34 -33.40 7.79
C HIS A 21 6.33 -32.27 7.58
N GLU A 22 5.06 -32.52 7.91
CA GLU A 22 4.02 -31.49 7.85
C GLU A 22 4.33 -30.32 8.78
N ASN A 23 4.81 -30.58 10.00
CA ASN A 23 5.15 -29.55 10.96
C ASN A 23 6.27 -28.63 10.46
N VAL A 24 7.25 -29.19 9.75
CA VAL A 24 8.32 -28.40 9.10
C VAL A 24 7.73 -27.45 8.05
N LEU A 25 6.82 -27.95 7.21
CA LEU A 25 6.16 -27.12 6.18
C LEU A 25 5.31 -26.02 6.81
N ILE A 26 4.53 -26.34 7.84
CA ILE A 26 3.72 -25.37 8.59
C ILE A 26 4.61 -24.30 9.22
N LYS A 27 5.72 -24.67 9.86
CA LYS A 27 6.69 -23.73 10.44
C LYS A 27 7.34 -22.84 9.40
N ALA A 28 7.58 -23.33 8.19
CA ALA A 28 8.08 -22.51 7.09
C ALA A 28 7.02 -21.48 6.67
N ARG A 29 5.76 -21.91 6.52
CA ARG A 29 4.65 -21.02 6.15
C ARG A 29 4.36 -19.95 7.20
N VAL A 30 4.44 -20.31 8.49
CA VAL A 30 4.28 -19.34 9.58
C VAL A 30 5.35 -18.25 9.50
N ARG A 31 6.62 -18.62 9.31
CA ARG A 31 7.72 -17.65 9.17
C ARG A 31 7.50 -16.72 7.97
N GLU A 32 7.11 -17.27 6.82
CA GLU A 32 6.80 -16.46 5.63
C GLU A 32 5.69 -15.44 5.90
N LEU A 33 4.60 -15.87 6.57
CA LEU A 33 3.48 -14.99 6.91
C LEU A 33 3.89 -13.90 7.91
N GLU A 34 4.70 -14.23 8.91
CA GLU A 34 5.23 -13.27 9.88
C GLU A 34 6.10 -12.20 9.20
N GLU A 35 6.95 -12.60 8.26
CA GLU A 35 7.77 -11.67 7.46
C GLU A 35 6.90 -10.74 6.61
N GLN A 36 5.89 -11.28 5.93
CA GLN A 36 4.94 -10.49 5.15
C GLN A 36 4.19 -9.48 6.02
N LEU A 37 3.73 -9.89 7.20
CA LEU A 37 3.08 -9.01 8.17
C LEU A 37 4.04 -7.92 8.67
N ALA A 38 5.30 -8.24 8.96
CA ALA A 38 6.30 -7.26 9.37
C ALA A 38 6.54 -6.19 8.29
N VAL A 39 6.61 -6.58 7.01
CA VAL A 39 6.74 -5.64 5.89
C VAL A 39 5.50 -4.75 5.76
N MET A 40 4.31 -5.34 5.81
CA MET A 40 3.05 -4.62 5.66
C MET A 40 2.80 -3.62 6.80
N THR A 41 3.06 -4.03 8.04
CA THR A 41 2.91 -3.17 9.23
C THR A 41 3.90 -2.00 9.19
N LYS A 42 5.18 -2.24 8.85
CA LYS A 42 6.18 -1.19 8.65
C LYS A 42 5.75 -0.20 7.56
N ARG A 43 5.24 -0.69 6.42
CA ARG A 43 4.75 0.15 5.31
C ARG A 43 3.56 1.01 5.75
N LYS A 44 2.57 0.42 6.43
CA LYS A 44 1.40 1.14 6.97
C LYS A 44 1.82 2.24 7.94
N LEU A 45 2.75 1.94 8.85
CA LEU A 45 3.27 2.93 9.81
C LEU A 45 3.98 4.09 9.11
N ARG A 46 4.85 3.80 8.13
CA ARG A 46 5.53 4.83 7.33
C ARG A 46 4.54 5.73 6.61
N LYS A 47 3.51 5.15 5.97
CA LYS A 47 2.47 5.92 5.28
C LYS A 47 1.68 6.81 6.26
N ARG A 48 1.33 6.29 7.44
CA ARG A 48 0.63 7.07 8.48
C ARG A 48 1.48 8.25 8.96
N LYS A 49 2.77 8.03 9.26
CA LYS A 49 3.68 9.12 9.66
C LYS A 49 3.82 10.17 8.55
N GLN A 50 3.92 9.74 7.29
CA GLN A 50 3.99 10.66 6.15
C GLN A 50 2.74 11.54 6.04
N ILE A 51 1.54 10.97 6.24
CA ILE A 51 0.29 11.74 6.21
C ILE A 51 0.26 12.73 7.38
N GLN A 52 0.60 12.31 8.60
CA GLN A 52 0.60 13.21 9.77
C GLN A 52 1.53 14.41 9.61
N HIS A 53 2.75 14.21 9.10
CA HIS A 53 3.68 15.30 8.85
C HIS A 53 3.35 16.09 7.57
N GLY A 54 2.74 15.47 6.57
CA GLY A 54 2.32 16.14 5.33
C GLY A 54 1.06 16.99 5.47
N ASP A 55 0.18 16.67 6.42
CA ASP A 55 -1.00 17.46 6.77
C ASP A 55 -0.67 18.65 7.68
N THR A 56 0.54 18.69 8.26
CA THR A 56 1.03 19.88 8.98
C THR A 56 1.58 20.88 7.96
N LEU A 57 0.67 21.54 7.22
CA LEU A 57 1.00 22.70 6.40
C LEU A 57 1.13 23.92 7.33
N GLU A 58 2.32 24.15 7.90
CA GLU A 58 2.65 25.41 8.55
C GLU A 58 2.54 26.53 7.49
N TYR A 59 1.44 27.28 7.54
CA TYR A 59 1.22 28.46 6.72
C TYR A 59 2.16 29.56 7.22
N GLY A 60 3.40 29.55 6.72
CA GLY A 60 4.38 30.57 7.04
C GLY A 60 3.85 31.98 6.71
N PRO A 61 4.27 33.02 7.45
CA PRO A 61 3.72 34.38 7.39
C PRO A 61 3.90 35.09 6.03
N THR A 62 4.55 34.45 5.06
CA THR A 62 4.72 34.95 3.70
C THR A 62 3.45 34.93 2.84
N ALA A 63 2.41 34.19 3.23
CA ALA A 63 1.19 34.10 2.43
C ALA A 63 0.15 35.20 2.73
N SER A 64 0.31 35.97 3.82
CA SER A 64 -0.51 37.17 4.12
C SER A 64 -0.05 38.46 3.42
N ARG A 65 1.07 38.46 2.69
CA ARG A 65 1.58 39.68 2.01
C ARG A 65 1.01 39.91 0.61
N VAL A 66 0.06 39.11 0.15
CA VAL A 66 -0.55 39.27 -1.19
C VAL A 66 -1.86 40.07 -1.16
N ALA A 67 -2.40 40.40 0.02
CA ALA A 67 -3.72 41.05 0.13
C ALA A 67 -3.72 42.59 0.18
N ALA A 68 -2.56 43.26 0.29
CA ALA A 68 -2.49 44.71 0.45
C ALA A 68 -1.50 45.35 -0.54
N GLY A 69 -1.99 45.67 -1.74
CA GLY A 69 -1.29 46.58 -2.67
C GLY A 69 -1.03 46.00 -4.05
N ALA A 70 -2.05 45.93 -4.91
CA ALA A 70 -1.91 45.97 -6.36
C ALA A 70 -3.27 46.12 -7.05
N SER A 71 -3.90 47.29 -6.92
CA SER A 71 -4.73 47.82 -8.00
C SER A 71 -3.79 48.29 -9.10
N VAL A 72 -3.62 47.45 -10.13
CA VAL A 72 -3.43 47.76 -11.56
C VAL A 72 -2.89 46.48 -12.20
N ALA A 73 -3.77 45.87 -13.01
CA ALA A 73 -3.53 44.94 -14.11
C ALA A 73 -2.36 43.94 -14.02
N ALA A 74 -2.75 42.68 -13.79
CA ALA A 74 -2.20 41.45 -14.36
C ALA A 74 -0.67 41.26 -14.30
N HIS A 75 -0.24 40.61 -13.23
CA HIS A 75 1.04 39.91 -13.08
C HIS A 75 0.75 38.50 -12.51
N PRO A 76 1.70 37.53 -12.48
CA PRO A 76 2.96 37.38 -13.23
C PRO A 76 3.26 35.90 -13.66
N SER A 77 4.09 35.64 -14.67
CA SER A 77 5.53 35.32 -14.58
C SER A 77 5.96 34.38 -13.42
N LYS A 78 6.43 33.16 -13.73
CA LYS A 78 7.83 32.68 -13.57
C LYS A 78 8.00 31.15 -13.43
N LYS A 79 8.91 30.65 -14.27
CA LYS A 79 9.98 29.66 -14.02
C LYS A 79 9.57 28.25 -13.56
N SER A 80 9.54 27.40 -14.58
CA SER A 80 9.75 25.97 -14.54
C SER A 80 11.11 25.56 -13.97
N ARG A 81 11.07 24.80 -12.88
CA ARG A 81 11.94 23.65 -12.55
C ARG A 81 10.99 22.69 -11.81
N GLY A 82 10.58 21.51 -12.27
CA GLY A 82 11.02 20.62 -13.33
C GLY A 82 10.82 19.22 -12.78
N VAL A 83 9.64 18.62 -12.95
CA VAL A 83 9.41 17.16 -12.80
C VAL A 83 8.26 16.76 -13.74
N GLY A 84 8.62 16.05 -14.81
CA GLY A 84 7.77 15.13 -15.58
C GLY A 84 6.32 15.52 -15.84
N GLY A 85 6.09 16.50 -16.72
CA GLY A 85 4.76 16.83 -17.23
C GLY A 85 4.79 17.11 -18.73
N ARG A 86 4.58 16.06 -19.53
CA ARG A 86 4.03 16.14 -20.90
C ARG A 86 3.18 14.86 -21.07
N GLY A 87 1.91 14.87 -21.46
CA GLY A 87 1.21 15.91 -22.19
C GLY A 87 -0.11 16.33 -21.53
N ALA A 88 -0.43 17.60 -21.77
CA ALA A 88 -1.79 18.10 -21.74
C ALA A 88 -2.67 17.23 -22.67
N GLN A 89 -3.52 16.41 -22.08
CA GLN A 89 -4.75 15.95 -22.71
C GLN A 89 -5.85 16.09 -21.66
N SER A 90 -6.70 17.10 -21.85
CA SER A 90 -8.03 17.31 -21.23
C SER A 90 -8.28 16.53 -19.93
N ASN A 91 -8.16 17.21 -18.79
CA ASN A 91 -8.46 16.73 -17.44
C ASN A 91 -9.96 16.39 -17.21
N LEU A 92 -10.66 15.77 -18.17
CA LEU A 92 -11.90 15.08 -17.85
C LEU A 92 -11.51 13.73 -17.25
N GLN A 93 -11.75 13.57 -15.94
CA GLN A 93 -11.62 12.28 -15.29
C GLN A 93 -12.42 11.23 -16.06
N ARG A 94 -11.73 10.15 -16.45
CA ARG A 94 -12.32 8.98 -17.08
C ARG A 94 -12.76 8.01 -15.99
N CYS A 95 -13.87 7.33 -16.22
CA CYS A 95 -14.34 6.26 -15.36
C CYS A 95 -13.31 5.12 -15.32
N GLY A 96 -12.94 4.67 -14.12
CA GLY A 96 -12.00 3.56 -13.94
C GLY A 96 -12.51 2.21 -14.44
N ASN A 97 -13.83 2.05 -14.61
CA ASN A 97 -14.44 0.80 -15.08
C ASN A 97 -14.60 0.77 -16.61
N CYS A 98 -15.13 1.82 -17.22
CA CYS A 98 -15.45 1.83 -18.66
C CYS A 98 -14.62 2.82 -19.49
N GLY A 99 -13.73 3.60 -18.87
CA GLY A 99 -12.83 4.54 -19.55
C GLY A 99 -13.49 5.77 -20.18
N LYS A 100 -14.83 5.89 -20.11
CA LYS A 100 -15.61 7.04 -20.60
C LYS A 100 -15.55 8.20 -19.62
N THR A 101 -15.63 9.42 -20.13
CA THR A 101 -15.72 10.65 -19.31
C THR A 101 -17.16 10.93 -18.90
N GLY A 102 -17.36 11.74 -17.85
CA GLY A 102 -18.69 12.21 -17.41
C GLY A 102 -19.31 11.42 -16.27
N HIS A 103 -18.68 10.33 -15.83
CA HIS A 103 -19.05 9.60 -14.62
C HIS A 103 -17.82 8.92 -13.99
N ASN A 104 -17.94 8.48 -12.74
CA ASN A 104 -16.88 7.74 -12.05
C ASN A 104 -17.25 6.25 -11.91
N ALA A 105 -16.31 5.44 -11.43
CA ALA A 105 -16.51 4.00 -11.28
C ALA A 105 -17.70 3.63 -10.36
N ARG A 106 -18.09 4.51 -9.43
CA ARG A 106 -19.20 4.27 -8.50
C ARG A 106 -20.58 4.48 -9.15
N THR A 107 -20.63 5.22 -10.25
CA THR A 107 -21.89 5.53 -10.97
C THR A 107 -21.86 5.00 -12.40
N CYS A 108 -20.98 4.02 -12.68
CA CYS A 108 -20.95 3.33 -13.97
C CYS A 108 -22.16 2.40 -14.05
N GLN A 109 -22.99 2.59 -15.07
CA GLN A 109 -24.07 1.67 -15.45
C GLN A 109 -23.54 0.56 -16.34
#